data_AF-A0A937XCC2-F1
#
_entry.id   AF-A0A937XCC2-F1
#
_cell.length_a   1.000
_cell.length_b   1.000
_cell.length_c   1.000
_cell.angle_alpha   90.00
_cell.angle_beta   90.00
_cell.angle_gamma   90.00
#
_symmetry.space_group_name_H-M   'P 1'
#
loop_
_entity.id
_entity.type
_entity.pdbx_description
1 polymer ?
#
loop_
_entity_poly.entity_id
_entity_poly.type
_entity_poly.pdbx_seq_one_letter_code
_entity_poly.pdbx_strand_id
1 'polypeptide(L)'
;MKRTTTLVVVALLVAVVAIVGCQRRDRDQQAIESLLAGSGYTNDPNAQSYGQNDTTPESGGDGTFGAESYEEIPFVRFRRYIPPQGFSRTLNIQIPAFPGGPDTTALVTITWDVIGELRTMFDTTSNPIPVWRKPFHDVSVRKVYLEKYSGRWHIVKVSPLVVATQNAAYELQVTSLHAVGRVSGEDFDLTTSDTMLTKEQLPCFVPNDTVDVTITVTSSDDSCWAFLYHGRPARPRVWRSPYWRAGTWTFERTWVIGDEAEYDRPHVRPSIHDAIGWGTLWADSSKPYVSAAWGVPYIVKYPSEEIPADE
;
A
#
# COMPACT_ATOMS: atom_id res chain seq x y z
N MET A 1 44.03 0.63 -46.73
CA MET A 1 44.10 1.38 -45.45
C MET A 1 42.81 2.14 -45.11
N LYS A 2 42.13 2.86 -46.02
CA LYS A 2 40.91 3.64 -45.66
C LYS A 2 39.72 2.82 -45.11
N ARG A 3 39.48 1.59 -45.59
CA ARG A 3 38.35 0.75 -45.11
C ARG A 3 38.51 0.25 -43.67
N THR A 4 39.74 -0.04 -43.24
CA THR A 4 40.02 -0.54 -41.89
C THR A 4 39.82 0.56 -40.84
N THR A 5 40.17 1.81 -41.16
CA THR A 5 40.00 2.95 -40.27
C THR A 5 38.52 3.31 -40.06
N THR A 6 37.69 3.27 -41.10
CA THR A 6 36.24 3.53 -40.99
C THR A 6 35.53 2.50 -40.11
N LEU A 7 35.91 1.22 -40.21
CA LEU A 7 35.29 0.14 -39.46
C LEU A 7 35.64 0.21 -37.95
N VAL A 8 36.88 0.60 -37.63
CA VAL A 8 37.32 0.85 -36.25
C VAL A 8 36.59 2.06 -35.64
N VAL A 9 36.43 3.15 -36.39
CA VAL A 9 35.73 4.35 -35.89
C VAL A 9 34.25 4.08 -35.64
N VAL A 10 33.58 3.35 -36.53
CA VAL A 10 32.16 2.96 -36.34
C VAL A 10 32.01 2.01 -35.15
N ALA A 11 32.90 1.02 -34.99
CA ALA A 11 32.87 0.12 -33.84
C ALA A 11 33.10 0.87 -32.51
N LEU A 12 34.02 1.85 -32.49
CA LEU A 12 34.26 2.69 -31.31
C LEU A 12 33.05 3.58 -30.99
N LEU A 13 32.41 4.18 -32.00
CA LEU A 13 31.19 4.97 -31.84
C LEU A 13 30.03 4.13 -31.29
N VAL A 14 29.84 2.92 -31.81
CA VAL A 14 28.81 1.99 -31.31
C VAL A 14 29.10 1.59 -29.85
N ALA A 15 30.37 1.31 -29.52
CA ALA A 15 30.77 0.99 -28.15
C ALA A 15 30.55 2.17 -27.18
N VAL A 16 30.90 3.39 -27.58
CA VAL A 16 30.68 4.59 -26.77
C VAL A 16 29.19 4.86 -26.57
N VAL A 17 28.37 4.73 -27.62
CA VAL A 17 26.90 4.88 -27.51
C VAL A 17 26.31 3.81 -26.59
N ALA A 18 26.79 2.56 -26.66
CA ALA A 18 26.35 1.48 -25.77
C ALA A 18 26.72 1.75 -24.30
N ILE A 19 27.96 2.18 -24.01
CA ILE A 19 28.41 2.47 -22.63
C ILE A 19 27.65 3.66 -22.03
N VAL A 20 27.47 4.75 -22.80
CA VAL A 20 26.74 5.94 -22.33
C VAL A 20 25.25 5.64 -22.13
N GLY A 21 24.66 4.82 -23.01
CA GLY A 21 23.28 4.36 -22.88
C GLY A 21 23.05 3.54 -21.60
N CYS A 22 23.94 2.59 -21.30
CA CYS A 22 23.85 1.78 -20.07
C CYS A 22 24.01 2.64 -18.81
N GLN A 23 25.04 3.50 -18.74
CA GLN A 23 25.26 4.35 -17.57
C GLN A 23 24.10 5.32 -17.30
N ARG A 24 23.47 5.84 -18.36
CA ARG A 24 22.30 6.71 -18.22
C ARG A 24 21.12 5.94 -17.64
N ARG A 25 20.85 4.74 -18.16
CA ARG A 25 19.76 3.89 -17.70
C ARG A 25 19.91 3.51 -16.22
N ASP A 26 21.13 3.18 -15.79
CA ASP A 26 21.40 2.86 -14.38
C ASP A 26 21.15 4.07 -13.47
N ARG A 27 21.54 5.28 -13.90
CA ARG A 27 21.25 6.53 -13.17
C ARG A 27 19.75 6.82 -13.09
N ASP A 28 19.03 6.60 -14.18
CA ASP A 28 17.58 6.81 -14.23
C ASP A 28 16.85 5.80 -13.32
N GLN A 29 17.28 4.54 -13.31
CA GLN A 29 16.78 3.55 -12.35
C GLN A 29 17.01 3.97 -10.90
N GLN A 30 18.24 4.36 -10.53
CA GLN A 30 18.55 4.82 -9.17
C GLN A 30 17.75 6.07 -8.77
N ALA A 31 17.55 7.02 -9.69
CA ALA A 31 16.75 8.21 -9.44
C ALA A 31 15.27 7.86 -9.21
N ILE A 32 14.72 6.93 -9.99
CA ILE A 32 13.35 6.42 -9.80
C ILE A 32 13.25 5.67 -8.46
N GLU A 33 14.19 4.80 -8.13
CA GLU A 33 14.22 4.08 -6.86
C GLU A 33 14.22 5.03 -5.66
N SER A 34 15.08 6.06 -5.70
CA SER A 34 15.16 7.07 -4.65
C SER A 34 13.86 7.88 -4.53
N LEU A 35 13.24 8.25 -5.66
CA LEU A 35 11.96 8.96 -5.68
C LEU A 35 10.86 8.13 -5.03
N LEU A 36 10.73 6.87 -5.45
CA LEU A 36 9.69 5.98 -4.92
C LEU A 36 9.90 5.64 -3.45
N ALA A 37 11.14 5.66 -2.95
CA ALA A 37 11.45 5.41 -1.53
C ALA A 37 11.08 6.59 -0.62
N GLY A 38 11.16 7.83 -1.13
CA GLY A 38 10.77 9.04 -0.39
C GLY A 38 9.28 9.33 -0.44
N SER A 39 8.64 8.98 -1.55
CA SER A 39 7.30 9.47 -1.87
C SER A 39 6.17 8.97 -0.97
N GLY A 40 5.33 9.91 -0.51
CA GLY A 40 4.05 9.60 0.12
C GLY A 40 3.07 8.86 -0.82
N TYR A 41 3.21 9.01 -2.14
CA TYR A 41 2.36 8.36 -3.15
C TYR A 41 2.62 6.86 -3.31
N THR A 42 3.73 6.34 -2.81
CA THR A 42 4.08 4.91 -2.81
C THR A 42 4.06 4.30 -1.42
N ASN A 43 4.00 5.14 -0.38
CA ASN A 43 3.91 4.76 1.03
C ASN A 43 5.11 3.92 1.53
N ASP A 44 6.26 4.01 0.86
CA ASP A 44 7.47 3.25 1.20
C ASP A 44 7.99 3.50 2.63
N PRO A 45 8.01 4.75 3.15
CA PRO A 45 8.48 5.02 4.52
C PRO A 45 7.62 4.34 5.61
N ASN A 46 6.32 4.17 5.37
CA ASN A 46 5.41 3.52 6.32
C ASN A 46 5.23 2.02 6.04
N ALA A 47 5.72 1.54 4.89
CA ALA A 47 5.81 0.12 4.56
C ALA A 47 7.05 -0.56 5.18
N GLN A 48 7.97 0.21 5.79
CA GLN A 48 9.10 -0.36 6.52
C GLN A 48 8.57 -1.24 7.64
N SER A 49 9.07 -2.49 7.64
CA SER A 49 8.80 -3.53 8.62
C SER A 49 8.67 -2.93 10.01
N TYR A 50 7.59 -3.28 10.71
CA TYR A 50 7.47 -3.11 12.16
C TYR A 50 8.85 -3.31 12.81
N GLY A 51 9.36 -2.31 13.54
CA GLY A 51 10.69 -2.43 14.14
C GLY A 51 10.74 -3.65 15.06
N GLN A 52 11.94 -4.09 15.47
CA GLN A 52 12.07 -5.11 16.52
C GLN A 52 11.20 -4.76 17.74
N ASN A 53 10.99 -3.48 18.07
CA ASN A 53 10.16 -3.10 19.23
C ASN A 53 8.66 -3.02 18.92
N ASP A 54 8.25 -3.12 17.66
CA ASP A 54 6.84 -3.29 17.26
C ASP A 54 6.50 -4.78 17.03
N THR A 55 7.51 -5.68 17.08
CA THR A 55 7.43 -7.12 16.78
C THR A 55 7.91 -8.03 17.91
N THR A 56 8.80 -7.58 18.79
CA THR A 56 9.38 -8.39 19.87
C THR A 56 8.52 -8.20 21.11
N PRO A 57 7.95 -9.27 21.70
CA PRO A 57 7.48 -9.20 23.07
C PRO A 57 8.68 -8.81 23.93
N GLU A 58 8.61 -7.71 24.68
CA GLU A 58 9.57 -7.42 25.74
C GLU A 58 9.47 -8.58 26.75
N SER A 59 10.38 -9.56 26.59
CA SER A 59 10.67 -10.68 27.48
C SER A 59 9.61 -11.08 28.51
N GLY A 60 8.97 -12.24 28.30
CA GLY A 60 8.38 -13.06 29.37
C GLY A 60 6.87 -12.95 29.52
N GLY A 61 6.15 -13.96 29.04
CA GLY A 61 4.68 -13.99 29.05
C GLY A 61 4.08 -12.88 28.17
N ASP A 62 2.81 -13.02 27.78
CA ASP A 62 2.03 -11.84 27.38
C ASP A 62 1.81 -11.02 28.67
N GLY A 63 2.88 -10.39 29.19
CA GLY A 63 2.79 -9.36 30.20
C GLY A 63 1.75 -8.34 29.76
N THR A 64 1.12 -7.63 30.71
CA THR A 64 -0.02 -6.72 30.51
C THR A 64 0.18 -5.75 29.34
N PHE A 65 -0.07 -6.23 28.13
CA PHE A 65 -0.30 -5.45 26.94
C PHE A 65 -1.67 -4.83 27.19
N GLY A 66 -1.70 -3.51 27.36
CA GLY A 66 -2.96 -2.77 27.42
C GLY A 66 -3.82 -3.10 26.19
N ALA A 67 -5.12 -2.90 26.32
CA ALA A 67 -6.13 -3.11 25.26
C ALA A 67 -5.80 -2.42 23.91
N GLU A 68 -4.77 -1.58 23.86
CA GLU A 68 -4.36 -0.72 22.75
C GLU A 68 -3.51 -1.40 21.66
N SER A 69 -3.07 -2.65 21.84
CA SER A 69 -2.18 -3.34 20.87
C SER A 69 -2.89 -4.35 19.94
N TYR A 70 -4.19 -4.57 20.14
CA TYR A 70 -5.00 -5.49 19.36
C TYR A 70 -6.11 -4.77 18.59
N GLU A 71 -6.41 -5.25 17.39
CA GLU A 71 -7.53 -4.76 16.59
C GLU A 71 -8.84 -5.32 17.15
N GLU A 72 -9.81 -4.48 17.50
CA GLU A 72 -11.06 -4.93 18.14
C GLU A 72 -12.25 -4.91 17.17
N ILE A 73 -12.82 -6.10 16.95
CA ILE A 73 -14.26 -6.29 16.70
C ILE A 73 -14.85 -6.73 18.04
N PRO A 74 -16.14 -6.50 18.36
CA PRO A 74 -16.76 -7.17 19.49
C PRO A 74 -16.32 -8.65 19.53
N PHE A 75 -15.67 -9.04 20.63
CA PHE A 75 -15.24 -10.41 20.96
C PHE A 75 -13.98 -10.98 20.26
N VAL A 76 -13.33 -10.27 19.32
CA VAL A 76 -12.08 -10.73 18.68
C VAL A 76 -11.03 -9.64 18.61
N ARG A 77 -9.83 -10.01 19.05
CA ARG A 77 -8.60 -9.23 18.98
C ARG A 77 -7.64 -9.87 17.99
N PHE A 78 -7.06 -9.15 17.04
CA PHE A 78 -6.07 -9.76 16.16
C PHE A 78 -4.93 -8.82 15.76
N ARG A 79 -3.85 -9.43 15.23
CA ARG A 79 -2.73 -8.72 14.59
C ARG A 79 -2.02 -9.60 13.55
N ARG A 80 -1.48 -8.98 12.50
CA ARG A 80 -0.53 -9.62 11.58
C ARG A 80 0.90 -9.39 12.07
N TYR A 81 1.56 -10.45 12.50
CA TYR A 81 2.96 -10.43 12.91
C TYR A 81 3.86 -10.75 11.71
N ILE A 82 4.75 -9.83 11.36
CA ILE A 82 5.73 -9.99 10.27
C ILE A 82 7.13 -10.08 10.90
N PRO A 83 7.85 -11.21 10.78
CA PRO A 83 9.23 -11.31 11.28
C PRO A 83 10.18 -10.42 10.45
N PRO A 84 11.40 -10.13 10.94
CA PRO A 84 12.36 -9.24 10.24
C PRO A 84 12.68 -9.60 8.78
N GLN A 85 12.55 -10.87 8.40
CA GLN A 85 12.76 -11.37 7.03
C GLN A 85 11.45 -11.68 6.29
N GLY A 86 10.30 -11.43 6.91
CA GLY A 86 8.98 -11.68 6.36
C GLY A 86 8.47 -10.58 5.44
N PHE A 87 9.34 -9.67 5.01
CA PHE A 87 8.98 -8.59 4.12
C PHE A 87 10.07 -8.39 3.09
N SER A 88 9.70 -8.43 1.81
CA SER A 88 10.60 -8.05 0.72
C SER A 88 9.87 -7.17 -0.28
N ARG A 89 10.63 -6.29 -0.93
CA ARG A 89 10.12 -5.34 -1.91
C ARG A 89 10.95 -5.44 -3.18
N THR A 90 10.28 -5.59 -4.31
CA THR A 90 10.90 -5.68 -5.63
C THR A 90 10.34 -4.60 -6.55
N LEU A 91 11.24 -3.95 -7.29
CA LEU A 91 10.89 -2.97 -8.31
C LEU A 91 11.19 -3.53 -9.70
N ASN A 92 10.18 -3.53 -10.55
CA ASN A 92 10.35 -3.76 -11.99
C ASN A 92 10.18 -2.41 -12.71
N ILE A 93 11.31 -1.79 -13.09
CA ILE A 93 11.34 -0.48 -13.74
C ILE A 93 11.49 -0.66 -15.25
N GLN A 94 10.44 -0.31 -15.98
CA GLN A 94 10.40 -0.35 -17.44
C GLN A 94 10.54 1.07 -17.99
N ILE A 95 11.74 1.38 -18.50
CA ILE A 95 12.03 2.62 -19.24
C ILE A 95 12.02 2.26 -20.73
N PRO A 96 11.03 2.72 -21.53
CA PRO A 96 11.02 2.48 -22.96
C PRO A 96 12.24 3.13 -23.61
N ALA A 97 13.07 2.34 -24.28
CA ALA A 97 14.23 2.88 -25.00
C ALA A 97 13.76 3.54 -26.30
N PHE A 98 13.96 4.85 -26.43
CA PHE A 98 13.76 5.56 -27.69
C PHE A 98 15.09 5.70 -28.44
N PRO A 99 15.28 5.09 -29.62
CA PRO A 99 16.50 5.24 -30.39
C PRO A 99 16.75 6.72 -30.73
N GLY A 100 17.79 7.31 -30.13
CA GLY A 100 18.18 8.70 -30.36
C GLY A 100 17.36 9.76 -29.60
N GLY A 101 16.40 9.36 -28.78
CA GLY A 101 15.61 10.27 -27.93
C GLY A 101 16.03 10.20 -26.46
N PRO A 102 15.70 11.21 -25.63
CA PRO A 102 15.80 11.07 -24.19
C PRO A 102 14.74 10.08 -23.69
N ASP A 103 15.12 9.24 -22.73
CA ASP A 103 14.15 8.49 -21.92
C ASP A 103 13.34 9.49 -21.07
N THR A 104 12.04 9.58 -21.35
CA THR A 104 11.14 10.57 -20.73
C THR A 104 9.99 9.96 -19.96
N THR A 105 9.78 8.66 -20.04
CA THR A 105 8.67 7.96 -19.37
C THR A 105 9.17 6.66 -18.74
N ALA A 106 8.51 6.23 -17.67
CA ALA A 106 8.75 4.93 -17.06
C ALA A 106 7.46 4.36 -16.48
N LEU A 107 7.29 3.05 -16.59
CA LEU A 107 6.28 2.31 -15.84
C LEU A 107 7.01 1.43 -14.82
N VAL A 108 6.64 1.61 -13.55
CA VAL A 108 7.21 0.83 -12.45
C VAL A 108 6.13 -0.04 -11.86
N THR A 109 6.43 -1.33 -11.72
CA THR A 109 5.62 -2.25 -10.89
C THR A 109 6.36 -2.49 -9.59
N ILE A 110 5.74 -2.08 -8.49
CA ILE A 110 6.19 -2.32 -7.13
C ILE A 110 5.48 -3.56 -6.62
N THR A 111 6.25 -4.57 -6.21
CA THR A 111 5.72 -5.78 -5.58
C THR A 111 6.26 -5.89 -4.17
N TRP A 112 5.38 -6.07 -3.20
CA TRP A 112 5.73 -6.43 -1.84
C TRP A 112 5.32 -7.86 -1.58
N ASP A 113 6.24 -8.64 -1.04
CA ASP A 113 6.00 -10.02 -0.61
C ASP A 113 6.08 -10.05 0.92
N VAL A 114 4.98 -10.45 1.55
CA VAL A 114 4.78 -10.35 2.99
C VAL A 114 4.43 -11.72 3.56
N ILE A 115 5.35 -12.29 4.33
CA ILE A 115 5.21 -13.58 4.99
C ILE A 115 5.15 -13.34 6.50
N GLY A 116 4.17 -13.94 7.17
CA GLY A 116 3.99 -13.72 8.60
C GLY A 116 3.02 -14.70 9.26
N GLU A 117 2.52 -14.29 10.41
CA GLU A 117 1.56 -15.04 11.20
C GLU A 117 0.42 -14.12 11.66
N LEU A 118 -0.82 -14.47 11.32
CA LEU A 118 -2.00 -13.88 11.93
C LEU A 118 -2.16 -14.47 13.33
N ARG A 119 -2.26 -13.59 14.33
CA ARG A 119 -2.55 -13.96 15.72
C ARG A 119 -3.92 -13.43 16.09
N THR A 120 -4.83 -14.32 16.48
CA THR A 120 -6.18 -13.97 16.95
C THR A 120 -6.33 -14.37 18.41
N MET A 121 -6.87 -13.47 19.21
CA MET A 121 -7.18 -13.61 20.64
C MET A 121 -8.68 -13.41 20.84
N PHE A 122 -9.31 -14.31 21.61
CA PHE A 122 -10.72 -14.19 21.97
C PHE A 122 -10.82 -13.74 23.42
N ASP A 123 -11.56 -12.66 23.64
CA ASP A 123 -11.84 -12.21 25.00
C ASP A 123 -12.86 -13.15 25.64
N THR A 124 -12.36 -14.12 26.39
CA THR A 124 -13.20 -14.91 27.29
C THR A 124 -12.98 -14.38 28.70
N THR A 125 -13.99 -13.70 29.25
CA THR A 125 -14.01 -13.07 30.58
C THR A 125 -13.71 -14.00 31.78
N SER A 126 -13.36 -15.27 31.54
CA SER A 126 -13.20 -16.29 32.59
C SER A 126 -12.19 -17.42 32.31
N ASN A 127 -11.42 -17.41 31.21
CA ASN A 127 -10.54 -18.54 30.83
C ASN A 127 -9.29 -18.11 30.03
N PRO A 128 -8.24 -18.98 29.92
CA PRO A 128 -7.02 -18.64 29.20
C PRO A 128 -7.33 -18.27 27.74
N ILE A 129 -6.80 -17.13 27.31
CA ILE A 129 -6.99 -16.55 25.98
C ILE A 129 -6.51 -17.55 24.92
N PRO A 130 -7.40 -18.15 24.11
CA PRO A 130 -6.97 -18.97 22.99
C PRO A 130 -6.32 -18.04 21.96
N VAL A 131 -5.00 -18.18 21.76
CA VAL A 131 -4.28 -17.49 20.69
C VAL A 131 -4.17 -18.44 19.51
N TRP A 132 -5.00 -18.26 18.49
CA TRP A 132 -4.79 -18.98 17.24
C TRP A 132 -3.75 -18.27 16.39
N ARG A 133 -2.92 -19.08 15.75
CA ARG A 133 -1.80 -18.65 14.93
C ARG A 133 -1.97 -19.27 13.54
N LYS A 134 -2.01 -18.43 12.51
CA LYS A 134 -2.14 -18.86 11.12
C LYS A 134 -1.01 -18.26 10.31
N PRO A 135 -0.15 -19.07 9.68
CA PRO A 135 0.82 -18.53 8.75
C PRO A 135 0.07 -17.86 7.59
N PHE A 136 0.63 -16.77 7.08
CA PHE A 136 0.13 -16.12 5.88
C PHE A 136 1.27 -15.74 4.93
N HIS A 137 0.89 -15.60 3.67
CA HIS A 137 1.72 -15.07 2.61
C HIS A 137 0.84 -14.16 1.75
N ASP A 138 1.05 -12.86 1.88
CA ASP A 138 0.36 -11.85 1.08
C ASP A 138 1.32 -11.27 0.04
N VAL A 139 0.81 -11.06 -1.17
CA VAL A 139 1.50 -10.34 -2.23
C VAL A 139 0.73 -9.05 -2.49
N SER A 140 1.46 -7.94 -2.48
CA SER A 140 0.91 -6.62 -2.77
C SER A 140 1.52 -6.04 -4.04
N VAL A 141 0.71 -5.47 -4.92
CA VAL A 141 1.18 -4.90 -6.20
C VAL A 141 0.66 -3.48 -6.37
N ARG A 142 1.55 -2.56 -6.74
CA ARG A 142 1.21 -1.20 -7.19
C ARG A 142 1.95 -0.88 -8.49
N LYS A 143 1.29 -0.18 -9.40
CA LYS A 143 1.88 0.37 -10.61
C LYS A 143 2.05 1.88 -10.44
N VAL A 144 3.16 2.42 -10.93
CA VAL A 144 3.47 3.85 -10.92
C VAL A 144 3.94 4.25 -12.31
N TYR A 145 3.31 5.27 -12.88
CA TYR A 145 3.72 5.86 -14.15
C TYR A 145 4.42 7.18 -13.88
N LEU A 146 5.62 7.33 -14.45
CA LEU A 146 6.49 8.46 -14.23
C LEU A 146 6.83 9.16 -15.54
N GLU A 147 7.04 10.47 -15.46
CA GLU A 147 7.56 11.28 -16.55
C GLU A 147 8.77 12.09 -16.11
N LYS A 148 9.66 12.38 -17.05
CA LYS A 148 10.89 13.14 -16.81
C LYS A 148 10.74 14.57 -17.33
N TYR A 149 10.72 15.54 -16.43
CA TYR A 149 10.66 16.97 -16.76
C TYR A 149 11.92 17.67 -16.26
N SER A 150 12.54 18.50 -17.09
CA SER A 150 13.75 19.26 -16.74
C SER A 150 14.87 18.40 -16.12
N GLY A 151 14.98 17.14 -16.56
CA GLY A 151 15.98 16.19 -16.09
C GLY A 151 15.64 15.43 -14.80
N ARG A 152 14.47 15.65 -14.20
CA ARG A 152 14.02 14.98 -12.96
C ARG A 152 12.81 14.09 -13.24
N TRP A 153 12.75 12.96 -12.55
CA TRP A 153 11.60 12.05 -12.62
C TRP A 153 10.50 12.53 -11.68
N HIS A 154 9.26 12.38 -12.12
CA HIS A 154 8.06 12.80 -11.41
C HIS A 154 7.02 11.68 -11.46
N ILE A 155 6.30 11.47 -10.36
CA ILE A 155 5.15 10.56 -10.35
C ILE A 155 3.98 11.28 -11.00
N VAL A 156 3.43 10.69 -12.05
CA VAL A 156 2.28 11.26 -12.76
C VAL A 156 1.01 10.49 -12.43
N LYS A 157 1.10 9.16 -12.32
CA LYS A 157 -0.04 8.31 -11.95
C LYS A 157 0.36 7.18 -11.02
N VAL A 158 -0.57 6.77 -10.17
CA VAL A 158 -0.46 5.59 -9.31
C VAL A 158 -1.69 4.73 -9.42
N SER A 159 -1.51 3.41 -9.39
CA SER A 159 -2.63 2.49 -9.16
C SER A 159 -2.92 2.38 -7.66
N PRO A 160 -4.12 1.89 -7.30
CA PRO A 160 -4.32 1.25 -6.01
C PRO A 160 -3.23 0.21 -5.73
N LEU A 161 -2.88 0.06 -4.46
CA LEU A 161 -2.13 -1.09 -3.96
C LEU A 161 -3.11 -2.25 -3.85
N VAL A 162 -2.91 -3.32 -4.59
CA VAL A 162 -3.72 -4.52 -4.48
C VAL A 162 -3.00 -5.52 -3.61
N VAL A 163 -3.57 -5.88 -2.46
CA VAL A 163 -3.08 -6.94 -1.57
C VAL A 163 -3.94 -8.17 -1.78
N ALA A 164 -3.32 -9.32 -1.93
CA ALA A 164 -4.02 -10.60 -1.99
C ALA A 164 -3.18 -11.70 -1.33
N THR A 165 -3.86 -12.64 -0.67
CA THR A 165 -3.22 -13.84 -0.17
C THR A 165 -2.77 -14.74 -1.31
N GLN A 166 -1.48 -15.08 -1.32
CA GLN A 166 -0.92 -15.98 -2.30
C GLN A 166 -1.46 -17.40 -2.10
N ASN A 167 -1.90 -18.03 -3.19
CA ASN A 167 -2.53 -19.36 -3.18
C ASN A 167 -3.70 -19.45 -2.17
N ALA A 168 -4.52 -18.41 -2.10
CA ALA A 168 -5.70 -18.38 -1.24
C ALA A 168 -6.59 -19.62 -1.46
N ALA A 169 -7.15 -20.14 -0.35
CA ALA A 169 -8.01 -21.32 -0.40
C ALA A 169 -9.34 -21.08 -1.14
N TYR A 170 -9.75 -19.83 -1.24
CA TYR A 170 -10.89 -19.36 -2.02
C TYR A 170 -10.62 -17.93 -2.51
N GLU A 171 -11.37 -17.49 -3.51
CA GLU A 171 -11.26 -16.13 -4.04
C GLU A 171 -11.92 -15.15 -3.08
N LEU A 172 -11.18 -14.12 -2.67
CA LEU A 172 -11.67 -12.95 -1.94
C LEU A 172 -11.11 -11.71 -2.64
N GLN A 173 -11.96 -10.74 -2.94
CA GLN A 173 -11.56 -9.53 -3.66
C GLN A 173 -12.31 -8.31 -3.12
N VAL A 174 -11.62 -7.16 -3.10
CA VAL A 174 -12.28 -5.86 -3.07
C VAL A 174 -12.60 -5.48 -4.51
N THR A 175 -13.85 -5.14 -4.79
CA THR A 175 -14.34 -4.86 -6.15
C THR A 175 -14.73 -3.41 -6.36
N SER A 176 -15.07 -2.69 -5.29
CA SER A 176 -15.23 -1.24 -5.36
C SER A 176 -14.92 -0.54 -4.04
N LEU A 177 -14.55 0.74 -4.17
CA LEU A 177 -14.36 1.69 -3.09
C LEU A 177 -15.04 3.00 -3.50
N HIS A 178 -15.93 3.49 -2.65
CA HIS A 178 -16.58 4.79 -2.79
C HIS A 178 -16.32 5.61 -1.53
N ALA A 179 -15.94 6.88 -1.67
CA ALA A 179 -15.66 7.76 -0.54
C ALA A 179 -16.24 9.16 -0.79
N VAL A 180 -17.01 9.67 0.17
CA VAL A 180 -17.65 10.98 0.08
C VAL A 180 -17.21 11.84 1.26
N GLY A 181 -16.57 12.97 0.97
CA GLY A 181 -16.17 13.97 1.97
C GLY A 181 -17.26 15.02 2.16
N ARG A 182 -17.73 15.21 3.40
CA ARG A 182 -18.84 16.14 3.69
C ARG A 182 -18.45 17.61 3.54
N VAL A 183 -17.25 17.98 3.98
CA VAL A 183 -16.76 19.36 4.00
C VAL A 183 -16.04 19.71 2.70
N SER A 184 -15.18 18.82 2.21
CA SER A 184 -14.52 18.99 0.91
C SER A 184 -15.50 18.96 -0.26
N GLY A 185 -16.62 18.24 -0.11
CA GLY A 185 -17.52 17.92 -1.21
C GLY A 185 -16.95 16.88 -2.18
N GLU A 186 -15.87 16.20 -1.79
CA GLU A 186 -15.24 15.15 -2.58
C GLU A 186 -16.19 13.97 -2.78
N ASP A 187 -16.20 13.43 -3.99
CA ASP A 187 -16.95 12.23 -4.36
C ASP A 187 -16.05 11.34 -5.22
N PHE A 188 -15.46 10.32 -4.59
CA PHE A 188 -14.45 9.47 -5.19
C PHE A 188 -14.98 8.05 -5.38
N ASP A 189 -14.93 7.57 -6.62
CA ASP A 189 -15.33 6.22 -7.02
C ASP A 189 -14.17 5.46 -7.67
N LEU A 190 -13.96 4.23 -7.22
CA LEU A 190 -13.01 3.29 -7.79
C LEU A 190 -13.67 1.92 -7.94
N THR A 191 -13.81 1.45 -9.17
CA THR A 191 -14.50 0.18 -9.50
C THR A 191 -13.57 -0.89 -10.08
N THR A 192 -12.28 -0.57 -10.23
CA THR A 192 -11.26 -1.53 -10.65
C THR A 192 -9.88 -1.12 -10.14
N SER A 193 -9.11 -2.10 -9.70
CA SER A 193 -7.75 -1.93 -9.22
C SER A 193 -6.72 -1.61 -10.31
N ASP A 194 -7.07 -1.80 -11.58
CA ASP A 194 -6.17 -1.51 -12.71
C ASP A 194 -6.16 -0.02 -13.12
N THR A 195 -7.01 0.80 -12.50
CA THR A 195 -7.06 2.24 -12.77
C THR A 195 -5.77 2.91 -12.33
N MET A 196 -5.12 3.62 -13.25
CA MET A 196 -4.00 4.52 -12.95
C MET A 196 -4.54 5.93 -12.72
N LEU A 197 -4.55 6.39 -11.48
CA LEU A 197 -5.06 7.69 -11.06
C LEU A 197 -3.96 8.74 -11.15
N THR A 198 -4.24 9.88 -11.79
CA THR A 198 -3.39 11.07 -11.62
C THR A 198 -3.52 11.61 -10.21
N LYS A 199 -2.63 12.50 -9.79
CA LYS A 199 -2.69 13.09 -8.44
C LYS A 199 -3.99 13.87 -8.21
N GLU A 200 -4.51 14.52 -9.24
CA GLU A 200 -5.77 15.26 -9.24
C GLU A 200 -7.00 14.34 -9.18
N GLN A 201 -6.82 13.05 -9.52
CA GLN A 201 -7.88 12.03 -9.45
C GLN A 201 -7.83 11.23 -8.14
N LEU A 202 -6.82 11.46 -7.29
CA LEU A 202 -6.78 10.86 -5.96
C LEU A 202 -7.82 11.54 -5.06
N PRO A 203 -8.44 10.79 -4.11
CA PRO A 203 -9.35 11.38 -3.16
C PRO A 203 -8.68 12.55 -2.44
N CYS A 204 -9.34 13.72 -2.43
CA CYS A 204 -8.80 14.92 -1.84
C CYS A 204 -9.74 15.47 -0.76
N PHE A 205 -9.29 15.44 0.50
CA PHE A 205 -10.09 15.88 1.64
C PHE A 205 -9.48 17.11 2.31
N VAL A 206 -10.30 17.80 3.09
CA VAL A 206 -9.83 18.90 3.96
C VAL A 206 -9.57 18.38 5.39
N PRO A 207 -8.74 19.06 6.19
CA PRO A 207 -8.61 18.76 7.61
C PRO A 207 -9.97 18.82 8.33
N ASN A 208 -10.20 17.89 9.26
CA ASN A 208 -11.46 17.69 9.99
C ASN A 208 -12.66 17.29 9.11
N ASP A 209 -12.45 16.92 7.85
CA ASP A 209 -13.53 16.39 7.02
C ASP A 209 -14.07 15.08 7.60
N THR A 210 -15.38 14.89 7.50
CA THR A 210 -16.03 13.63 7.81
C THR A 210 -16.26 12.91 6.50
N VAL A 211 -15.61 11.76 6.34
CA VAL A 211 -15.65 10.94 5.14
C VAL A 211 -16.49 9.70 5.40
N ASP A 212 -17.51 9.51 4.59
CA ASP A 212 -18.29 8.27 4.54
C ASP A 212 -17.69 7.38 3.44
N VAL A 213 -17.23 6.19 3.84
CA VAL A 213 -16.54 5.25 2.95
C VAL A 213 -17.35 3.96 2.85
N THR A 214 -17.58 3.52 1.62
CA THR A 214 -18.24 2.26 1.29
C THR A 214 -17.27 1.38 0.52
N ILE A 215 -17.15 0.11 0.89
CA ILE A 215 -16.44 -0.88 0.08
C ILE A 215 -17.36 -2.03 -0.28
N THR A 216 -17.17 -2.54 -1.51
CA THR A 216 -17.80 -3.77 -1.96
C THR A 216 -16.73 -4.83 -2.16
N VAL A 217 -17.05 -6.04 -1.74
CA VAL A 217 -16.17 -7.20 -1.84
C VAL A 217 -16.89 -8.34 -2.55
N THR A 218 -16.16 -9.38 -2.94
CA THR A 218 -16.73 -10.63 -3.42
C THR A 218 -15.94 -11.79 -2.85
N SER A 219 -16.62 -12.89 -2.52
CA SER A 219 -16.02 -14.12 -2.03
C SER A 219 -16.67 -15.33 -2.68
N SER A 220 -15.88 -16.37 -2.98
CA SER A 220 -16.39 -17.60 -3.61
C SER A 220 -16.85 -18.68 -2.63
N ASP A 221 -16.61 -18.52 -1.33
CA ASP A 221 -16.89 -19.57 -0.32
C ASP A 221 -17.35 -18.97 1.02
N ASP A 222 -16.48 -18.20 1.66
CA ASP A 222 -16.67 -17.74 3.04
C ASP A 222 -17.23 -16.31 3.13
N SER A 223 -17.86 -15.97 4.27
CA SER A 223 -18.14 -14.56 4.59
C SER A 223 -16.83 -13.84 4.93
N CYS A 224 -16.84 -12.51 4.99
CA CYS A 224 -15.68 -11.73 5.39
C CYS A 224 -16.08 -10.56 6.30
N TRP A 225 -15.08 -9.90 6.85
CA TRP A 225 -15.19 -8.58 7.46
C TRP A 225 -14.25 -7.61 6.81
N ALA A 226 -14.61 -6.33 6.86
CA ALA A 226 -13.83 -5.26 6.30
C ALA A 226 -13.27 -4.35 7.39
N PHE A 227 -12.09 -3.79 7.12
CA PHE A 227 -11.36 -2.92 8.04
C PHE A 227 -10.72 -1.76 7.29
N LEU A 228 -10.83 -0.57 7.86
CA LEU A 228 -10.12 0.61 7.40
C LEU A 228 -8.82 0.70 8.19
N TYR A 229 -7.71 0.72 7.48
CA TYR A 229 -6.38 1.02 7.99
C TYR A 229 -6.05 2.43 7.50
N HIS A 230 -5.65 3.33 8.39
CA HIS A 230 -5.12 4.62 7.99
C HIS A 230 -3.86 4.96 8.78
N GLY A 231 -2.91 5.61 8.10
CA GLY A 231 -1.65 6.00 8.70
C GLY A 231 -1.79 7.13 9.72
N ARG A 232 -0.90 7.13 10.72
CA ARG A 232 -0.63 8.24 11.63
C ARG A 232 0.88 8.50 11.71
N PRO A 233 1.30 9.75 11.96
CA PRO A 233 2.71 10.10 12.10
C PRO A 233 3.25 9.65 13.47
N ALA A 234 2.43 9.77 14.52
CA ALA A 234 2.69 9.28 15.86
C ALA A 234 2.36 7.78 16.02
N ARG A 235 2.93 7.16 17.07
CA ARG A 235 2.53 5.80 17.49
C ARG A 235 1.12 5.80 18.11
N PRO A 236 0.29 4.78 17.84
CA PRO A 236 0.50 3.71 16.86
C PRO A 236 0.38 4.25 15.43
N ARG A 237 1.36 3.91 14.56
CA ARG A 237 1.48 4.45 13.19
C ARG A 237 0.34 4.05 12.24
N VAL A 238 -0.48 3.07 12.64
CA VAL A 238 -1.61 2.59 11.85
C VAL A 238 -2.79 2.42 12.78
N TRP A 239 -3.89 3.12 12.50
CA TRP A 239 -5.15 2.89 13.18
C TRP A 239 -6.04 2.01 12.30
N ARG A 240 -6.75 1.09 12.94
CA ARG A 240 -7.56 0.07 12.30
C ARG A 240 -8.95 0.09 12.88
N SER A 241 -9.90 -0.11 12.00
CA SER A 241 -11.23 0.42 12.22
C SER A 241 -12.22 -0.47 11.46
N PRO A 242 -12.97 -1.35 12.16
CA PRO A 242 -13.89 -2.28 11.49
C PRO A 242 -15.01 -1.53 10.77
N TYR A 243 -15.35 -1.94 9.57
CA TYR A 243 -16.54 -1.43 8.90
C TYR A 243 -17.81 -2.03 9.51
N TRP A 244 -18.92 -1.31 9.37
CA TRP A 244 -20.26 -1.84 9.58
C TRP A 244 -20.71 -2.60 8.34
N ARG A 245 -21.33 -3.76 8.53
CA ARG A 245 -21.90 -4.53 7.42
C ARG A 245 -23.23 -3.90 7.00
N ALA A 246 -23.29 -3.30 5.83
CA ALA A 246 -24.48 -2.67 5.26
C ALA A 246 -25.27 -3.64 4.35
N GLY A 247 -24.58 -4.62 3.75
CA GLY A 247 -25.17 -5.67 2.94
C GLY A 247 -24.40 -6.98 3.01
N THR A 248 -24.73 -7.95 2.16
CA THR A 248 -24.02 -9.23 2.13
C THR A 248 -22.53 -9.04 1.86
N TRP A 249 -22.20 -8.16 0.93
CA TRP A 249 -20.83 -7.89 0.49
C TRP A 249 -20.46 -6.41 0.48
N THR A 250 -21.24 -5.59 1.18
CA THR A 250 -21.06 -4.14 1.23
C THR A 250 -20.87 -3.71 2.67
N PHE A 251 -19.86 -2.88 2.88
CA PHE A 251 -19.39 -2.47 4.19
C PHE A 251 -19.22 -0.95 4.21
N GLU A 252 -19.68 -0.30 5.27
CA GLU A 252 -19.69 1.16 5.40
C GLU A 252 -18.98 1.62 6.68
N ARG A 253 -18.27 2.74 6.59
CA ARG A 253 -17.66 3.38 7.75
C ARG A 253 -17.59 4.89 7.57
N THR A 254 -17.95 5.61 8.61
CA THR A 254 -17.63 7.02 8.76
C THR A 254 -16.30 7.19 9.47
N TRP A 255 -15.46 8.08 8.97
CA TRP A 255 -14.16 8.41 9.52
C TRP A 255 -13.92 9.92 9.43
N VAL A 256 -13.17 10.47 10.38
CA VAL A 256 -12.84 11.90 10.41
C VAL A 256 -11.37 12.07 10.08
N ILE A 257 -11.07 12.90 9.08
CA ILE A 257 -9.71 13.29 8.72
C ILE A 257 -9.12 14.11 9.87
N GLY A 258 -8.25 13.49 10.67
CA GLY A 258 -7.63 14.19 11.78
C GLY A 258 -6.81 15.39 11.32
N ASP A 259 -6.93 16.51 12.04
CA ASP A 259 -6.06 17.70 11.96
C ASP A 259 -4.71 17.45 12.65
N GLU A 260 -4.17 16.24 12.48
CA GLU A 260 -2.96 15.75 13.13
C GLU A 260 -1.81 16.72 12.83
N ALA A 261 -1.43 17.52 13.83
CA ALA A 261 -0.45 18.62 13.73
C ALA A 261 0.95 18.20 13.28
N GLU A 262 1.21 16.89 13.22
CA GLU A 262 2.48 16.28 12.81
C GLU A 262 2.55 15.97 11.30
N TYR A 263 1.45 16.13 10.55
CA TYR A 263 1.53 16.15 9.09
C TYR A 263 1.69 17.59 8.60
N ASP A 264 2.82 17.88 7.96
CA ASP A 264 3.01 19.12 7.22
C ASP A 264 2.08 19.12 6.01
N ARG A 265 1.09 20.02 5.99
CA ARG A 265 0.17 20.16 4.85
C ARG A 265 0.79 20.97 3.72
N PRO A 266 0.40 20.72 2.46
CA PRO A 266 -0.45 19.61 2.01
C PRO A 266 0.32 18.29 2.03
N HIS A 267 -0.34 17.16 2.26
CA HIS A 267 0.33 15.86 2.34
C HIS A 267 -0.49 14.70 1.81
N VAL A 268 0.22 13.64 1.41
CA VAL A 268 -0.35 12.36 1.00
C VAL A 268 -0.38 11.42 2.19
N ARG A 269 -1.54 10.78 2.45
CA ARG A 269 -1.69 9.77 3.49
C ARG A 269 -2.10 8.43 2.88
N PRO A 270 -1.71 7.30 3.49
CA PRO A 270 -2.18 5.99 3.08
C PRO A 270 -3.55 5.67 3.73
N SER A 271 -4.48 5.13 2.94
CA SER A 271 -5.57 4.30 3.45
C SER A 271 -5.45 2.89 2.86
N ILE A 272 -5.82 1.87 3.64
CA ILE A 272 -5.98 0.49 3.17
C ILE A 272 -7.34 -0.02 3.61
N HIS A 273 -8.08 -0.58 2.67
CA HIS A 273 -9.41 -1.13 2.85
C HIS A 273 -9.31 -2.64 2.69
N ASP A 274 -9.32 -3.34 3.82
CA ASP A 274 -8.90 -4.73 3.93
C ASP A 274 -10.07 -5.62 4.29
N ALA A 275 -10.31 -6.61 3.45
CA ALA A 275 -11.29 -7.66 3.64
C ALA A 275 -10.59 -8.93 4.11
N ILE A 276 -11.01 -9.46 5.26
CA ILE A 276 -10.46 -10.66 5.86
C ILE A 276 -11.56 -11.71 5.96
N GLY A 277 -11.25 -12.93 5.52
CA GLY A 277 -12.16 -14.06 5.58
C GLY A 277 -12.66 -14.36 7.00
N TRP A 278 -13.89 -14.84 7.12
CA TRP A 278 -14.47 -15.17 8.41
C TRP A 278 -13.73 -16.32 9.10
N GLY A 279 -13.48 -17.41 8.38
CA GLY A 279 -12.64 -18.52 8.83
C GLY A 279 -11.23 -18.09 9.17
N THR A 280 -10.71 -17.00 8.60
CA THR A 280 -9.41 -16.44 8.98
C THR A 280 -9.43 -15.83 10.37
N LEU A 281 -10.49 -15.08 10.73
CA LEU A 281 -10.59 -14.38 12.01
C LEU A 281 -11.19 -15.21 13.15
N TRP A 282 -12.19 -16.06 12.88
CA TRP A 282 -13.01 -16.71 13.93
C TRP A 282 -12.86 -18.23 14.02
N ALA A 283 -12.18 -18.88 13.09
CA ALA A 283 -11.95 -20.32 13.19
C ALA A 283 -10.56 -20.64 13.74
N ASP A 284 -10.39 -21.87 14.22
CA ASP A 284 -9.13 -22.37 14.75
C ASP A 284 -7.99 -22.37 13.71
N SER A 285 -6.79 -22.79 14.14
CA SER A 285 -5.61 -22.83 13.28
C SER A 285 -5.67 -23.84 12.12
N SER A 286 -6.73 -24.65 12.01
CA SER A 286 -6.94 -25.55 10.85
C SER A 286 -7.48 -24.81 9.63
N LYS A 287 -8.10 -23.63 9.81
CA LYS A 287 -8.62 -22.83 8.69
C LYS A 287 -7.53 -21.95 8.08
N PRO A 288 -7.50 -21.84 6.74
CA PRO A 288 -6.51 -21.04 6.05
C PRO A 288 -6.72 -19.55 6.32
N TYR A 289 -5.62 -18.81 6.24
CA TYR A 289 -5.65 -17.35 6.13
C TYR A 289 -6.05 -16.96 4.70
N VAL A 290 -6.98 -16.02 4.56
CA VAL A 290 -7.41 -15.40 3.30
C VAL A 290 -7.75 -13.95 3.58
N SER A 291 -7.09 -13.05 2.85
CA SER A 291 -7.38 -11.62 2.85
C SER A 291 -7.22 -11.00 1.46
N ALA A 292 -7.88 -9.88 1.26
CA ALA A 292 -7.70 -9.04 0.08
C ALA A 292 -7.92 -7.57 0.46
N ALA A 293 -7.09 -6.67 -0.05
CA ALA A 293 -7.20 -5.26 0.29
C ALA A 293 -6.87 -4.35 -0.89
N TRP A 294 -7.47 -3.16 -0.87
CA TRP A 294 -7.06 -2.04 -1.70
C TRP A 294 -6.45 -0.94 -0.84
N GLY A 295 -5.20 -0.57 -1.11
CA GLY A 295 -4.56 0.61 -0.55
C GLY A 295 -4.63 1.78 -1.52
N VAL A 296 -5.32 2.86 -1.16
CA VAL A 296 -5.46 4.06 -2.00
C VAL A 296 -4.83 5.25 -1.27
N PRO A 297 -3.84 5.94 -1.85
CA PRO A 297 -3.36 7.17 -1.25
C PRO A 297 -4.44 8.25 -1.39
N TYR A 298 -4.59 9.09 -0.37
CA TYR A 298 -5.46 10.26 -0.42
C TYR A 298 -4.67 11.50 -0.03
N ILE A 299 -5.11 12.65 -0.54
CA ILE A 299 -4.48 13.95 -0.29
C ILE A 299 -5.30 14.67 0.77
N VAL A 300 -4.62 15.31 1.71
CA VAL A 300 -5.25 16.25 2.64
C VAL A 300 -4.64 17.62 2.41
N LYS A 301 -5.47 18.59 2.04
CA LYS A 301 -5.06 19.97 1.76
C LYS A 301 -6.25 20.93 1.91
N TYR A 302 -5.98 22.21 2.04
CA TYR A 302 -6.98 23.24 1.84
C TYR A 302 -7.21 23.54 0.35
N PRO A 303 -8.35 24.15 -0.01
CA PRO A 303 -8.63 24.52 -1.40
C PRO A 303 -7.56 25.43 -2.04
N SER A 304 -6.92 26.30 -1.25
CA SER A 304 -5.87 27.21 -1.71
C SER A 304 -4.48 26.60 -1.82
N GLU A 305 -4.28 25.39 -1.27
CA GLU A 305 -2.99 24.71 -1.30
C GLU A 305 -2.84 23.89 -2.58
N GLU A 306 -1.61 23.82 -3.09
CA GLU A 306 -1.28 22.97 -4.24
C GLU A 306 -1.29 21.48 -3.84
N ILE A 307 -1.34 20.61 -4.85
CA ILE A 307 -1.17 19.16 -4.62
C ILE A 307 0.27 18.89 -4.17
N PRO A 308 0.51 18.00 -3.19
CA PRO A 308 1.85 17.67 -2.72
C PRO A 308 2.78 17.24 -3.86
N ALA A 309 4.03 17.70 -3.81
CA ALA A 309 5.09 17.24 -4.70
C ALA A 309 5.46 15.77 -4.47
N ASP A 310 6.33 15.21 -5.31
CA ASP A 310 6.69 13.78 -5.29
C ASP A 310 7.65 13.36 -4.16
N GLU A 311 8.12 14.31 -3.34
CA GLU A 311 9.23 14.19 -2.38
C GLU A 311 9.20 12.90 -1.54
#